data_AF-A0A7S1F3C0-F1
#
_entry.id   AF-A0A7S1F3C0-F1
#
_cell.length_a   1.000
_cell.length_b   1.000
_cell.length_c   1.000
_cell.angle_alpha   90.00
_cell.angle_beta   90.00
_cell.angle_gamma   90.00
#
_symmetry.space_group_name_H-M   'P 1'
#
loop_
_entity.id
_entity.type
_entity.pdbx_description
1 polymer ?
#
loop_
_entity_poly.entity_id
_entity_poly.type
_entity_poly.pdbx_seq_one_letter_code
_entity_poly.pdbx_strand_id
1 'polypeptide(L)'
;GCFMSFRGSSNLANWIRNLQIDTTEPTSAAFDECPGCKIHHGFLAIWLNARDDVHAALQEVGCNPAANGDTDVYITGHSLGAALSHLAMFTLSSYGYSVKRTFSFEAPRVGDFTFRDAFDSHFGGVTPVWRMTHDRDPVVHLPPELLGYEHVAEEVFYSYEWNGALQHKLCSDSTGEDRSCSWKYYLYVVKQHCNVPFVDSGNICNNAALEDLLVV
;
A
#
# COMPACT_ATOMS: atom_id res chain seq x y z
N GLY A 1 -18.02 -10.05 3.83
CA GLY A 1 -17.03 -8.97 3.71
C GLY A 1 -16.56 -8.88 2.28
N CYS A 2 -16.11 -7.71 1.85
CA CYS A 2 -15.67 -7.47 0.47
C CYS A 2 -14.16 -7.44 0.36
N PHE A 3 -13.65 -7.85 -0.79
CA PHE A 3 -12.25 -7.78 -1.12
C PHE A 3 -12.05 -6.75 -2.22
N MET A 4 -11.11 -5.83 -2.03
CA MET A 4 -10.77 -4.83 -3.03
C MET A 4 -9.28 -4.87 -3.35
N SER A 5 -8.98 -4.63 -4.61
CA SER A 5 -7.62 -4.59 -5.12
C SER A 5 -7.41 -3.33 -5.95
N PHE A 6 -6.37 -2.56 -5.63
CA PHE A 6 -5.96 -1.42 -6.42
C PHE A 6 -4.83 -1.79 -7.37
N ARG A 7 -5.04 -1.49 -8.65
CA ARG A 7 -4.04 -1.73 -9.69
C ARG A 7 -2.88 -0.73 -9.58
N GLY A 8 -1.66 -1.21 -9.75
CA GLY A 8 -0.46 -0.40 -9.92
C GLY A 8 -0.38 0.35 -11.26
N SER A 9 0.71 1.09 -11.48
CA SER A 9 0.92 1.82 -12.73
C SER A 9 1.15 0.89 -13.93
N SER A 10 0.47 1.16 -15.05
CA SER A 10 0.65 0.40 -16.30
C SER A 10 2.03 0.59 -16.95
N ASN A 11 2.74 1.67 -16.59
CA ASN A 11 4.11 1.94 -17.03
C ASN A 11 4.95 2.41 -15.85
N LEU A 12 5.46 1.45 -15.10
CA LEU A 12 6.24 1.70 -13.89
C LEU A 12 7.50 2.53 -14.14
N ALA A 13 8.26 2.22 -15.20
CA ALA A 13 9.51 2.92 -15.47
C ALA A 13 9.27 4.42 -15.71
N ASN A 14 8.19 4.77 -16.41
CA ASN A 14 7.80 6.17 -16.57
C ASN A 14 7.25 6.77 -15.28
N TRP A 15 6.52 6.00 -14.46
CA TRP A 15 6.04 6.46 -13.16
C TRP A 15 7.20 6.85 -12.25
N ILE A 16 8.22 5.98 -12.09
CA ILE A 16 9.42 6.26 -11.27
C ILE A 16 10.15 7.52 -11.78
N ARG A 17 10.30 7.68 -13.10
CA ARG A 17 11.00 8.82 -13.69
C ARG A 17 10.29 10.15 -13.50
N ASN A 18 8.96 10.13 -13.47
CA ASN A 18 8.11 11.31 -13.34
C ASN A 18 7.56 11.47 -11.92
N LEU A 19 8.09 10.71 -10.96
CA LEU A 19 7.63 10.73 -9.59
C LEU A 19 7.77 12.15 -9.03
N GLN A 20 6.63 12.73 -8.67
CA GLN A 20 6.58 13.97 -7.92
C GLN A 20 6.84 13.66 -6.46
N ILE A 21 7.56 14.52 -5.76
CA ILE A 21 7.91 14.32 -4.33
C ILE A 21 7.14 15.27 -3.42
N ASP A 22 6.29 16.12 -4.01
CA ASP A 22 5.53 17.13 -3.28
C ASP A 22 4.49 16.47 -2.38
N THR A 23 4.43 16.95 -1.14
CA THR A 23 3.39 16.57 -0.19
C THR A 23 2.29 17.62 -0.12
N THR A 24 1.12 17.19 0.32
CA THR A 24 -0.02 18.06 0.62
C THR A 24 -0.72 17.55 1.86
N GLU A 25 -1.33 18.47 2.61
CA GLU A 25 -2.24 18.12 3.70
C GLU A 25 -3.60 17.71 3.11
N PRO A 26 -4.21 16.60 3.57
CA PRO A 26 -5.55 16.23 3.14
C PRO A 26 -6.58 17.18 3.75
N THR A 27 -7.49 17.71 2.94
CA THR A 27 -8.57 18.62 3.39
C THR A 27 -9.91 17.90 3.60
N SER A 28 -9.93 16.59 3.40
CA SER A 28 -11.14 15.76 3.47
C SER A 28 -11.35 15.23 4.89
N ALA A 29 -12.60 15.27 5.37
CA ALA A 29 -13.00 14.69 6.67
C ALA A 29 -12.63 13.20 6.83
N ALA A 30 -12.50 12.49 5.72
CA ALA A 30 -11.99 11.12 5.66
C ALA A 30 -10.57 10.93 6.27
N PHE A 31 -9.84 12.01 6.53
CA PHE A 31 -8.51 12.03 7.14
C PHE A 31 -8.47 12.83 8.45
N ASP A 32 -9.61 13.03 9.13
CA ASP A 32 -9.66 13.76 10.41
C ASP A 32 -8.81 13.11 11.51
N GLU A 33 -8.60 11.79 11.44
CA GLU A 33 -7.68 11.03 12.32
C GLU A 33 -6.19 11.25 11.99
N CYS A 34 -5.89 12.11 11.02
CA CYS A 34 -4.54 12.40 10.53
C CYS A 34 -4.26 13.93 10.51
N PRO A 35 -4.40 14.65 11.64
CA PRO A 35 -4.21 16.10 11.66
C PRO A 35 -2.75 16.47 11.37
N GLY A 36 -2.53 17.37 10.40
CA GLY A 36 -1.20 17.84 10.01
C GLY A 36 -0.39 16.83 9.18
N CYS A 37 -0.98 15.70 8.81
CA CYS A 37 -0.35 14.71 7.94
C CYS A 37 0.01 15.29 6.58
N LYS A 38 1.20 14.98 6.10
CA LYS A 38 1.64 15.34 4.76
C LYS A 38 1.70 14.09 3.90
N ILE A 39 0.83 14.03 2.90
CA ILE A 39 0.68 12.87 2.02
C ILE A 39 1.22 13.24 0.64
N HIS A 40 1.83 12.29 -0.06
CA HIS A 40 2.24 12.47 -1.45
C HIS A 40 1.06 13.01 -2.29
N HIS A 41 1.24 14.18 -2.91
CA HIS A 41 0.19 14.91 -3.63
C HIS A 41 -0.49 14.05 -4.72
N GLY A 42 0.30 13.40 -5.58
CA GLY A 42 -0.21 12.52 -6.63
C GLY A 42 -1.04 11.33 -6.12
N PHE A 43 -0.60 10.63 -5.06
CA PHE A 43 -1.36 9.51 -4.49
C PHE A 43 -2.70 10.00 -3.90
N LEU A 44 -2.67 11.10 -3.15
CA LEU A 44 -3.88 11.67 -2.58
C LEU A 44 -4.85 12.11 -3.68
N ALA A 45 -4.38 12.77 -4.73
CA ALA A 45 -5.23 13.22 -5.84
C ALA A 45 -5.90 12.04 -6.55
N ILE A 46 -5.17 10.95 -6.81
CA ILE A 46 -5.73 9.73 -7.43
C ILE A 46 -6.77 9.11 -6.50
N TRP A 47 -6.47 8.97 -5.21
CA TRP A 47 -7.41 8.42 -4.24
C TRP A 47 -8.68 9.25 -4.14
N LEU A 48 -8.57 10.56 -3.97
CA LEU A 48 -9.73 11.46 -3.84
C LEU A 48 -10.61 11.44 -5.09
N ASN A 49 -10.03 11.25 -6.28
CA ASN A 49 -10.80 11.12 -7.51
C ASN A 49 -11.57 9.79 -7.61
N ALA A 50 -11.03 8.71 -7.06
CA ALA A 50 -11.62 7.37 -7.13
C ALA A 50 -12.49 7.00 -5.92
N ARG A 51 -12.38 7.70 -4.78
CA ARG A 51 -12.95 7.25 -3.50
C ARG A 51 -14.47 7.06 -3.53
N ASP A 52 -15.19 7.94 -4.22
CA ASP A 52 -16.65 7.93 -4.24
C ASP A 52 -17.16 6.78 -5.13
N ASP A 53 -16.48 6.52 -6.25
CA ASP A 53 -16.73 5.37 -7.11
C ASP A 53 -16.43 4.04 -6.39
N VAL A 54 -15.32 3.99 -5.63
CA VAL A 54 -14.97 2.82 -4.81
C VAL A 54 -16.04 2.58 -3.74
N HIS A 55 -16.51 3.63 -3.07
CA HIS A 55 -17.57 3.52 -2.07
C HIS A 55 -18.88 3.02 -2.70
N ALA A 56 -19.26 3.58 -3.85
CA ALA A 56 -20.45 3.15 -4.58
C ALA A 56 -20.35 1.69 -5.03
N ALA A 57 -19.19 1.27 -5.57
CA ALA A 57 -18.95 -0.10 -5.98
C ALA A 57 -19.05 -1.07 -4.79
N LEU A 58 -18.47 -0.73 -3.63
CA LEU A 58 -18.64 -1.54 -2.42
C LEU A 58 -20.11 -1.69 -2.02
N GLN A 59 -20.90 -0.62 -2.08
CA GLN A 59 -22.32 -0.68 -1.76
C GLN A 59 -23.10 -1.55 -2.75
N GLU A 60 -22.78 -1.46 -4.05
CA GLU A 60 -23.42 -2.25 -5.11
C GLU A 60 -23.23 -3.75 -4.90
N VAL A 61 -22.05 -4.16 -4.43
CA VAL A 61 -21.71 -5.57 -4.16
C VAL A 61 -22.12 -6.03 -2.76
N GLY A 62 -22.90 -5.21 -2.05
CA GLY A 62 -23.50 -5.54 -0.75
C GLY A 62 -22.65 -5.19 0.47
N CYS A 63 -21.54 -4.46 0.31
CA CYS A 63 -20.78 -3.88 1.41
C CYS A 63 -21.21 -2.44 1.67
N ASN A 64 -22.27 -2.31 2.47
CA ASN A 64 -22.83 -1.03 2.88
C ASN A 64 -22.95 -0.96 4.41
N PRO A 65 -22.04 -0.25 5.10
CA PRO A 65 -22.09 -0.09 6.55
C PRO A 65 -23.40 0.53 7.05
N ALA A 66 -23.97 1.46 6.27
CA ALA A 66 -25.21 2.14 6.63
C ALA A 66 -26.43 1.21 6.59
N ALA A 67 -26.41 0.19 5.72
CA ALA A 67 -27.49 -0.78 5.58
C ALA A 67 -27.29 -2.05 6.43
N ASN A 68 -26.04 -2.49 6.58
CA ASN A 68 -25.71 -3.81 7.10
C ASN A 68 -25.02 -3.78 8.47
N GLY A 69 -24.67 -2.60 8.99
CA GLY A 69 -23.84 -2.47 10.19
C GLY A 69 -22.39 -2.86 9.91
N ASP A 70 -21.79 -3.66 10.80
CA ASP A 70 -20.39 -4.09 10.69
C ASP A 70 -20.10 -4.74 9.33
N THR A 71 -19.42 -3.99 8.45
CA THR A 71 -19.11 -4.40 7.08
C THR A 71 -17.62 -4.59 6.92
N ASP A 72 -17.21 -5.85 6.91
CA ASP A 72 -15.81 -6.24 6.77
C ASP A 72 -15.28 -5.95 5.37
N VAL A 73 -14.10 -5.33 5.28
CA VAL A 73 -13.35 -5.14 4.04
C VAL A 73 -11.91 -5.60 4.17
N TYR A 74 -11.40 -6.16 3.07
CA TYR A 74 -10.04 -6.65 2.89
C TYR A 74 -9.44 -5.90 1.71
N ILE A 75 -8.25 -5.32 1.90
CA ILE A 75 -7.66 -4.41 0.93
C ILE A 75 -6.33 -4.96 0.47
N THR A 76 -6.07 -4.87 -0.83
CA THR A 76 -4.75 -5.16 -1.37
C THR A 76 -4.37 -4.19 -2.49
N GLY A 77 -3.09 -4.13 -2.79
CA GLY A 77 -2.58 -3.40 -3.93
C GLY A 77 -1.11 -3.65 -4.15
N HIS A 78 -0.68 -3.44 -5.39
CA HIS A 78 0.72 -3.48 -5.80
C HIS A 78 1.16 -2.11 -6.29
N SER A 79 2.42 -1.73 -6.03
CA SER A 79 3.00 -0.49 -6.55
C SER A 79 2.20 0.76 -6.11
N LEU A 80 1.86 1.66 -7.04
CA LEU A 80 0.89 2.74 -6.82
C LEU A 80 -0.40 2.27 -6.13
N GLY A 81 -0.94 1.10 -6.49
CA GLY A 81 -2.16 0.57 -5.88
C GLY A 81 -1.96 0.21 -4.40
N ALA A 82 -0.75 -0.18 -4.00
CA ALA A 82 -0.42 -0.40 -2.61
C ALA A 82 -0.50 0.91 -1.80
N ALA A 83 -0.01 2.02 -2.35
CA ALA A 83 -0.16 3.34 -1.74
C ALA A 83 -1.62 3.77 -1.60
N LEU A 84 -2.43 3.54 -2.65
CA LEU A 84 -3.87 3.81 -2.61
C LEU A 84 -4.59 2.96 -1.56
N SER A 85 -4.13 1.72 -1.33
CA SER A 85 -4.68 0.85 -0.30
C SER A 85 -4.53 1.46 1.09
N HIS A 86 -3.37 2.04 1.42
CA HIS A 86 -3.15 2.69 2.72
C HIS A 86 -4.04 3.94 2.89
N LEU A 87 -4.24 4.73 1.84
CA LEU A 87 -5.15 5.88 1.87
C LEU A 87 -6.62 5.45 2.00
N ALA A 88 -7.00 4.38 1.30
CA ALA A 88 -8.34 3.82 1.35
C ALA A 88 -8.70 3.36 2.76
N MET A 89 -7.75 2.84 3.54
CA MET A 89 -8.00 2.39 4.91
C MET A 89 -8.58 3.50 5.79
N PHE A 90 -7.99 4.70 5.79
CA PHE A 90 -8.51 5.85 6.55
C PHE A 90 -9.93 6.21 6.13
N THR A 91 -10.13 6.36 4.82
CA THR A 91 -11.44 6.77 4.28
C THR A 91 -12.52 5.72 4.55
N LEU A 92 -12.26 4.44 4.31
CA LEU A 92 -13.22 3.38 4.56
C LEU A 92 -13.52 3.23 6.05
N SER A 93 -12.51 3.35 6.91
CA SER A 93 -12.74 3.39 8.36
C SER A 93 -13.64 4.57 8.75
N SER A 94 -13.44 5.76 8.17
CA SER A 94 -14.28 6.93 8.42
C SER A 94 -15.72 6.76 7.92
N TYR A 95 -15.93 5.93 6.89
CA TYR A 95 -17.24 5.61 6.34
C TYR A 95 -17.94 4.45 7.09
N GLY A 96 -17.33 3.95 8.18
CA GLY A 96 -17.90 2.89 9.01
C GLY A 96 -17.59 1.47 8.55
N TYR A 97 -16.71 1.27 7.56
CA TYR A 97 -16.23 -0.06 7.20
C TYR A 97 -15.26 -0.60 8.25
N SER A 98 -15.32 -1.91 8.52
CA SER A 98 -14.35 -2.60 9.35
C SER A 98 -13.22 -3.16 8.48
N VAL A 99 -12.12 -2.42 8.38
CA VAL A 99 -10.92 -2.89 7.67
C VAL A 99 -10.27 -4.02 8.46
N LYS A 100 -10.41 -5.25 7.98
CA LYS A 100 -9.94 -6.46 8.69
C LYS A 100 -8.50 -6.81 8.41
N ARG A 101 -8.01 -6.55 7.21
CA ARG A 101 -6.65 -6.91 6.81
C ARG A 101 -6.24 -6.18 5.54
N THR A 102 -4.97 -5.78 5.50
CA THR A 102 -4.36 -5.22 4.30
C THR A 102 -3.05 -5.93 3.99
N PHE A 103 -2.90 -6.36 2.74
CA PHE A 103 -1.62 -6.79 2.18
C PHE A 103 -1.22 -5.83 1.08
N SER A 104 -0.10 -5.17 1.26
CA SER A 104 0.44 -4.23 0.28
C SER A 104 1.71 -4.82 -0.30
N PHE A 105 1.87 -4.78 -1.62
CA PHE A 105 3.01 -5.38 -2.32
C PHE A 105 3.85 -4.30 -2.97
N GLU A 106 5.14 -4.26 -2.66
CA GLU A 106 6.09 -3.30 -3.21
C GLU A 106 5.59 -1.85 -3.09
N ALA A 107 5.07 -1.52 -1.90
CA ALA A 107 4.46 -0.23 -1.65
C ALA A 107 5.52 0.88 -1.59
N PRO A 108 5.33 2.00 -2.30
CA PRO A 108 6.11 3.21 -2.04
C PRO A 108 5.69 3.84 -0.70
N ARG A 109 6.52 4.75 -0.19
CA ARG A 109 6.15 5.58 0.97
C ARG A 109 5.00 6.51 0.61
N VAL A 110 4.02 6.64 1.50
CA VAL A 110 2.77 7.36 1.20
C VAL A 110 2.77 8.79 1.74
N GLY A 111 3.35 9.00 2.92
CA GLY A 111 3.37 10.29 3.59
C GLY A 111 4.56 10.45 4.52
N ASP A 112 4.54 11.53 5.27
CA ASP A 112 5.58 11.87 6.23
C ASP A 112 5.47 11.09 7.56
N PHE A 113 6.41 11.34 8.48
CA PHE A 113 6.37 10.82 9.84
C PHE A 113 4.99 11.03 10.52
N THR A 114 4.37 12.21 10.31
CA THR A 114 3.05 12.52 10.89
C THR A 114 1.97 11.58 10.36
N PHE A 115 1.97 11.31 9.04
CA PHE A 115 1.11 10.30 8.44
C PHE A 115 1.37 8.90 9.00
N ARG A 116 2.63 8.52 9.16
CA ARG A 116 3.01 7.23 9.72
C ARG A 116 2.51 7.05 11.16
N ASP A 117 2.69 8.06 12.01
CA ASP A 117 2.27 8.01 13.42
C ASP A 117 0.75 7.95 13.57
N ALA A 118 0.01 8.71 12.75
CA ALA A 118 -1.44 8.63 12.68
C ALA A 118 -1.92 7.24 12.21
N PHE A 119 -1.25 6.66 11.20
CA PHE A 119 -1.58 5.33 10.70
C PHE A 119 -1.37 4.25 11.77
N ASP A 120 -0.23 4.28 12.46
CA ASP A 120 0.09 3.33 13.52
C ASP A 120 -0.82 3.53 14.75
N SER A 121 -1.20 4.77 15.07
CA SER A 121 -2.15 5.05 16.15
C SER A 121 -3.54 4.51 15.86
N HIS A 122 -3.99 4.59 14.60
CA HIS A 122 -5.35 4.19 14.21
C HIS A 122 -5.47 2.70 13.90
N PHE A 123 -4.46 2.10 13.26
CA PHE A 123 -4.49 0.72 12.79
C PHE A 123 -3.52 -0.22 13.53
N GLY A 124 -2.47 0.30 14.16
CA GLY A 124 -1.41 -0.50 14.79
C GLY A 124 -1.95 -1.36 15.93
N GLY A 125 -1.64 -2.66 15.89
CA GLY A 125 -2.12 -3.64 16.89
C GLY A 125 -3.61 -3.96 16.84
N VAL A 126 -4.40 -3.23 16.04
CA VAL A 126 -5.85 -3.41 15.87
C VAL A 126 -6.16 -4.11 14.55
N THR A 127 -5.59 -3.61 13.46
CA THR A 127 -5.76 -4.16 12.11
C THR A 127 -4.43 -4.73 11.64
N PRO A 128 -4.38 -6.02 11.22
CA PRO A 128 -3.19 -6.56 10.59
C PRO A 128 -2.94 -5.90 9.22
N VAL A 129 -1.83 -5.18 9.13
CA VAL A 129 -1.37 -4.50 7.91
C VAL A 129 0.06 -4.95 7.64
N TRP A 130 0.30 -5.57 6.49
CA TRP A 130 1.63 -5.99 6.11
C TRP A 130 2.05 -5.43 4.75
N ARG A 131 3.32 -5.02 4.68
CA ARG A 131 3.99 -4.53 3.47
C ARG A 131 4.98 -5.58 3.00
N MET A 132 4.61 -6.31 1.96
CA MET A 132 5.46 -7.30 1.31
C MET A 132 6.47 -6.57 0.42
N THR A 133 7.75 -6.83 0.63
CA THR A 133 8.84 -6.27 -0.19
C THR A 133 9.75 -7.37 -0.68
N HIS A 134 10.34 -7.21 -1.86
CA HIS A 134 11.20 -8.21 -2.47
C HIS A 134 12.52 -7.63 -2.97
N ASP A 135 13.60 -8.19 -2.45
CA ASP A 135 14.96 -7.98 -2.92
C ASP A 135 15.28 -6.49 -3.19
N ARG A 136 15.70 -6.13 -4.40
CA ARG A 136 16.24 -4.81 -4.75
C ARG A 136 15.23 -3.92 -5.47
N ASP A 137 13.95 -4.01 -5.10
CA ASP A 137 12.92 -3.16 -5.70
C ASP A 137 13.20 -1.67 -5.42
N PRO A 138 13.37 -0.80 -6.43
CA PRO A 138 13.51 0.64 -6.21
C PRO A 138 12.26 1.33 -5.63
N VAL A 139 11.05 0.81 -5.86
CA VAL A 139 9.80 1.53 -5.55
C VAL A 139 9.58 1.67 -4.06
N VAL A 140 9.93 0.64 -3.28
CA VAL A 140 9.85 0.69 -1.81
C VAL A 140 10.79 1.72 -1.21
N HIS A 141 11.72 2.29 -1.97
CA HIS A 141 12.61 3.35 -1.51
C HIS A 141 12.13 4.75 -1.90
N LEU A 142 10.95 4.87 -2.51
CA LEU A 142 10.42 6.10 -3.05
C LEU A 142 9.05 6.47 -2.44
N PRO A 143 8.75 7.77 -2.27
CA PRO A 143 9.71 8.87 -2.26
C PRO A 143 10.80 8.70 -1.18
N PRO A 144 11.96 9.36 -1.31
CA PRO A 144 13.09 9.17 -0.39
C PRO A 144 12.80 9.58 1.08
N GLU A 145 13.30 8.78 2.02
CA GLU A 145 13.32 9.08 3.48
C GLU A 145 13.94 10.46 3.79
N LEU A 146 14.97 10.86 3.04
CA LEU A 146 15.65 12.16 3.20
C LEU A 146 14.70 13.36 3.05
N LEU A 147 13.56 13.18 2.38
CA LEU A 147 12.53 14.22 2.21
C LEU A 147 11.43 14.15 3.29
N GLY A 148 11.63 13.34 4.32
CA GLY A 148 10.72 13.18 5.46
C GLY A 148 9.62 12.15 5.26
N TYR A 149 9.64 11.39 4.17
CA TYR A 149 8.70 10.29 3.95
C TYR A 149 9.06 9.06 4.79
N GLU A 150 8.06 8.39 5.35
CA GLU A 150 8.24 7.15 6.10
C GLU A 150 7.22 6.10 5.68
N HIS A 151 7.60 4.83 5.82
CA HIS A 151 6.70 3.71 5.59
C HIS A 151 5.69 3.53 6.71
N VAL A 152 4.50 3.13 6.31
CA VAL A 152 3.51 2.52 7.21
C VAL A 152 3.57 1.00 7.09
N ALA A 153 2.93 0.32 8.05
CA ALA A 153 2.80 -1.12 8.12
C ALA A 153 4.11 -1.88 8.39
N GLU A 154 3.98 -3.08 8.99
CA GLU A 154 5.12 -3.95 9.23
C GLU A 154 5.63 -4.53 7.91
N GLU A 155 6.93 -4.41 7.67
CA GLU A 155 7.55 -4.99 6.48
C GLU A 155 7.80 -6.48 6.65
N VAL A 156 7.39 -7.23 5.63
CA VAL A 156 7.76 -8.63 5.45
C VAL A 156 8.64 -8.70 4.21
N PHE A 157 9.94 -8.76 4.46
CA PHE A 157 10.97 -8.69 3.42
C PHE A 157 11.32 -10.09 2.92
N TYR A 158 11.16 -10.31 1.61
CA TYR A 158 11.50 -11.55 0.93
C TYR A 158 12.80 -11.42 0.15
N SER A 159 13.61 -12.48 0.18
CA SER A 159 14.82 -12.59 -0.62
C SER A 159 15.20 -14.05 -0.85
N TYR A 160 16.17 -14.27 -1.72
CA TYR A 160 16.73 -15.60 -1.97
C TYR A 160 18.07 -15.77 -1.25
N GLU A 161 18.26 -16.93 -0.63
CA GLU A 161 19.58 -17.37 -0.18
C GLU A 161 20.50 -17.71 -1.36
N TRP A 162 21.80 -17.85 -1.10
CA TRP A 162 22.79 -18.23 -2.11
C TRP A 162 22.50 -19.60 -2.78
N ASN A 163 21.80 -20.48 -2.08
CA ASN A 163 21.36 -21.81 -2.55
C ASN A 163 20.05 -21.75 -3.37
N GLY A 164 19.45 -20.57 -3.55
CA GLY A 164 18.18 -20.37 -4.23
C GLY A 164 16.93 -20.61 -3.37
N ALA A 165 17.06 -20.89 -2.07
CA ALA A 165 15.92 -21.01 -1.18
C ALA A 165 15.27 -19.63 -0.94
N LEU A 166 13.94 -19.58 -1.04
CA LEU A 166 13.17 -18.40 -0.67
C LEU A 166 13.12 -18.28 0.85
N GLN A 167 13.42 -17.10 1.36
CA GLN A 167 13.33 -16.75 2.78
C GLN A 167 12.57 -15.43 2.95
N HIS A 168 11.99 -15.25 4.13
CA HIS A 168 11.36 -13.99 4.52
C HIS A 168 11.81 -13.57 5.92
N LYS A 169 11.75 -12.27 6.19
CA LYS A 169 12.05 -11.66 7.48
C LYS A 169 10.95 -10.66 7.84
N LEU A 170 10.48 -10.73 9.09
CA LEU A 170 9.67 -9.66 9.69
C LEU A 170 10.59 -8.54 10.16
N CYS A 171 10.31 -7.32 9.71
CA CYS A 171 11.14 -6.15 9.88
C CYS A 171 10.43 -5.21 10.86
N SER A 172 10.73 -5.38 12.14
CA SER A 172 10.01 -4.76 13.26
C SER A 172 10.87 -3.76 14.01
N ASP A 173 11.51 -2.84 13.27
CA ASP A 173 12.05 -1.65 13.92
C ASP A 173 10.93 -0.63 14.20
N SER A 174 11.15 0.22 15.21
CA SER A 174 10.13 1.19 15.64
C SER A 174 9.86 2.30 14.61
N THR A 175 10.61 2.33 13.50
CA THR A 175 10.60 3.38 12.47
C THR A 175 9.94 2.94 11.17
N GLY A 176 9.71 1.63 10.96
CA GLY A 176 9.21 1.10 9.69
C GLY A 176 10.25 1.08 8.56
N GLU A 177 11.52 1.35 8.87
CA GLU A 177 12.62 1.62 7.93
C GLU A 177 13.87 0.75 8.24
N ASP A 178 13.62 -0.52 8.61
CA ASP A 178 14.67 -1.46 9.07
C ASP A 178 15.79 -1.62 8.04
N ARG A 179 16.97 -1.11 8.41
CA ARG A 179 18.21 -1.12 7.60
C ARG A 179 18.72 -2.52 7.25
N SER A 180 18.18 -3.57 7.86
CA SER A 180 18.53 -4.96 7.60
C SER A 180 17.59 -5.68 6.63
N CYS A 181 16.51 -5.03 6.20
CA CYS A 181 15.51 -5.54 5.25
C CYS A 181 15.70 -4.94 3.86
N SER A 182 14.63 -4.48 3.18
CA SER A 182 14.76 -3.86 1.84
C SER A 182 15.78 -2.71 1.84
N TRP A 183 15.83 -1.92 2.91
CA TRP A 183 16.72 -0.76 3.05
C TRP A 183 18.23 -1.09 3.10
N LYS A 184 18.61 -2.37 3.17
CA LYS A 184 20.03 -2.78 3.11
C LYS A 184 20.67 -2.55 1.74
N TYR A 185 19.87 -2.38 0.69
CA TYR A 185 20.34 -2.26 -0.68
C TYR A 185 20.58 -0.81 -1.10
N TYR A 186 21.70 -0.58 -1.80
CA TYR A 186 22.08 0.71 -2.39
C TYR A 186 22.08 0.68 -3.93
N LEU A 187 21.90 -0.50 -4.53
CA LEU A 187 21.75 -0.70 -5.98
C LEU A 187 20.41 -1.38 -6.24
N TYR A 188 19.55 -0.70 -6.98
CA TYR A 188 18.20 -1.16 -7.26
C TYR A 188 18.08 -1.81 -8.64
N VAL A 189 17.12 -2.73 -8.77
CA VAL A 189 16.82 -3.45 -10.01
C VAL A 189 15.33 -3.30 -10.28
N VAL A 190 14.95 -2.41 -11.21
CA VAL A 190 13.54 -2.11 -11.55
C VAL A 190 12.72 -3.37 -11.85
N LYS A 191 13.33 -4.43 -12.40
CA LYS A 191 12.65 -5.70 -12.65
C LYS A 191 12.15 -6.39 -11.37
N GLN A 192 12.82 -6.22 -10.23
CA GLN A 192 12.41 -6.84 -8.96
C GLN A 192 11.09 -6.29 -8.42
N HIS A 193 10.68 -5.10 -8.86
CA HIS A 193 9.36 -4.58 -8.54
C HIS A 193 8.21 -5.46 -9.04
N CYS A 194 8.41 -6.08 -10.20
CA CYS A 194 7.41 -6.94 -10.83
C CYS A 194 7.73 -8.41 -10.61
N ASN A 195 9.01 -8.77 -10.63
CA ASN A 195 9.47 -10.14 -10.44
C ASN A 195 9.51 -10.48 -8.96
N VAL A 196 8.40 -11.03 -8.47
CA VAL A 196 8.19 -11.26 -7.04
C VAL A 196 7.82 -12.72 -6.78
N PRO A 197 8.17 -13.26 -5.61
CA PRO A 197 7.82 -14.63 -5.22
C PRO A 197 6.37 -14.76 -4.70
N PHE A 198 5.60 -13.67 -4.67
CA PHE A 198 4.28 -13.61 -4.04
C PHE A 198 3.15 -14.15 -4.92
N VAL A 199 3.43 -14.37 -6.21
CA VAL A 199 2.45 -14.82 -7.21
C VAL A 199 3.02 -15.98 -8.02
N ASP A 200 2.16 -16.92 -8.41
CA ASP A 200 2.57 -18.14 -9.12
C ASP A 200 3.26 -17.86 -10.46
N SER A 201 2.89 -16.76 -11.12
CA SER A 201 3.50 -16.32 -12.38
C SER A 201 4.96 -15.86 -12.21
N GLY A 202 5.39 -15.61 -10.97
CA GLY A 202 6.64 -14.92 -10.67
C GLY A 202 6.67 -13.46 -11.16
N ASN A 203 5.56 -12.93 -11.66
CA ASN A 203 5.45 -11.56 -12.15
C ASN A 203 4.07 -10.96 -11.81
N ILE A 204 4.04 -10.10 -10.79
CA ILE A 204 2.80 -9.46 -10.31
C ILE A 204 2.27 -8.37 -11.24
N CYS A 205 3.09 -7.87 -12.16
CA CYS A 205 2.70 -6.86 -13.15
C CYS A 205 2.05 -7.46 -14.40
N ASN A 206 2.20 -8.77 -14.62
CA ASN A 206 1.60 -9.46 -15.76
C ASN A 206 0.18 -9.93 -15.41
N ASN A 207 -0.81 -9.34 -16.07
CA ASN A 207 -2.24 -9.68 -15.93
C ASN A 207 -2.64 -11.05 -16.50
N ALA A 208 -1.71 -11.98 -16.73
CA ALA A 208 -2.02 -13.28 -17.34
C ALA A 208 -2.88 -14.21 -16.45
N ALA A 209 -3.21 -13.81 -15.22
CA ALA A 209 -3.97 -14.61 -14.26
C ALA A 209 -5.36 -14.06 -13.90
N LEU A 210 -5.83 -12.96 -14.50
CA LEU A 210 -7.10 -12.30 -14.10
C LEU A 210 -8.16 -12.18 -15.20
N GLU A 211 -8.03 -12.90 -16.33
CA GLU A 211 -9.18 -13.01 -17.26
C GLU A 211 -10.33 -13.87 -16.71
N ASP A 212 -10.12 -14.60 -15.60
CA ASP A 212 -11.15 -15.47 -14.98
C ASP A 212 -11.58 -15.09 -13.55
N LEU A 213 -11.18 -13.92 -13.03
CA LEU A 213 -11.64 -13.45 -11.72
C LEU A 213 -12.06 -11.97 -11.73
N LEU A 214 -13.04 -11.67 -12.59
CA LEU A 214 -14.03 -10.63 -12.26
C LEU A 214 -14.92 -11.18 -11.15
N VAL A 215 -14.47 -11.04 -9.90
CA VAL A 215 -15.40 -11.01 -8.77
C VAL A 215 -15.80 -9.56 -8.62
N VAL A 216 -16.94 -9.24 -9.23
CA VAL A 216 -17.82 -8.14 -8.81
C VAL A 216 -18.30 -8.50 -7.42
#